data_AF-A0A948BP40-F1
#
_entry.id   AF-A0A948BP40-F1
#
_cell.length_a   1.000
_cell.length_b   1.000
_cell.length_c   1.000
_cell.angle_alpha   90.00
_cell.angle_beta   90.00
_cell.angle_gamma   90.00
#
_symmetry.space_group_name_H-M   'P 1'
#
loop_
_entity.id
_entity.type
_entity.pdbx_description
1 polymer ?
#
loop_
_entity_poly.entity_id
_entity_poly.type
_entity_poly.pdbx_seq_one_letter_code
_entity_poly.pdbx_strand_id
1 'polypeptide(L)'
;MRGCEIQPGKFSKDIDTQDEPAKSAFRKRFIQDVKNRVDEIAAKYILPAENTYDFALMYIPAENVYYEIIIKEDLFSYGMNKKVIPVSPNTFYAYLQVICIGLKGLKIEENALAILKNLSALNTDIGKFKEDFDTLGGHLNNAATKYADSSKRFDKFSDRLINIQEAKQIEGK
;
A
#
# COMPACT_ATOMS: atom_id res chain seq x y z
N MET A 1 -14.31 24.94 1.83
CA MET A 1 -12.99 25.60 1.96
C MET A 1 -13.18 27.08 1.70
N ARG A 2 -13.02 27.96 2.69
CA ARG A 2 -12.98 29.42 2.44
C ARG A 2 -11.51 29.80 2.28
N GLY A 3 -11.02 29.80 1.04
CA GLY A 3 -9.70 30.32 0.71
C GLY A 3 -9.70 31.83 0.89
N CYS A 4 -8.83 32.35 1.75
CA CYS A 4 -8.60 33.79 1.86
C CYS A 4 -7.47 34.13 0.90
N GLU A 5 -7.82 34.67 -0.27
CA GLU A 5 -6.85 35.12 -1.28
C GLU A 5 -6.02 36.29 -0.75
N ILE A 6 -4.70 36.18 -0.87
CA ILE A 6 -3.81 37.33 -0.82
C ILE A 6 -3.95 38.02 -2.18
N GLN A 7 -4.54 39.21 -2.22
CA GLN A 7 -4.81 39.90 -3.47
C GLN A 7 -3.51 40.20 -4.24
N PRO A 8 -3.28 39.61 -5.43
CA PRO A 8 -2.02 39.71 -6.16
C PRO A 8 -1.77 41.11 -6.77
N GLY A 9 -2.83 41.90 -6.96
CA GLY A 9 -2.78 43.17 -7.71
C GLY A 9 -1.97 44.29 -7.06
N LYS A 10 -1.69 44.23 -5.75
CA LYS A 10 -0.98 45.31 -5.03
C LYS A 10 0.54 45.13 -5.01
N PHE A 11 1.04 43.91 -5.16
CA PHE A 11 2.48 43.65 -5.10
C PHE A 11 3.19 43.99 -6.42
N SER A 12 2.54 43.78 -7.56
CA SER A 12 3.15 44.01 -8.89
C SER A 12 3.29 45.49 -9.27
N LYS A 13 2.43 46.39 -8.75
CA LYS A 13 2.46 47.81 -9.12
C LYS A 13 3.53 48.62 -8.39
N ASP A 14 3.99 48.15 -7.22
CA ASP A 14 4.76 49.01 -6.30
C ASP A 14 6.27 48.71 -6.31
N ILE A 15 6.69 47.59 -6.91
CA ILE A 15 8.13 47.25 -7.12
C ILE A 15 8.78 48.24 -8.11
N ASP A 16 8.00 48.82 -9.02
CA ASP A 16 8.45 49.78 -10.04
C ASP A 16 8.58 51.23 -9.54
N THR A 17 8.22 51.52 -8.28
CA THR A 17 8.35 52.88 -7.73
C THR A 17 9.83 53.20 -7.44
N GLN A 18 10.39 54.29 -7.97
CA GLN A 18 11.82 54.66 -7.79
C GLN A 18 12.17 55.22 -6.39
N ASP A 19 11.23 55.20 -5.44
CA ASP A 19 11.38 55.81 -4.12
C ASP A 19 11.79 54.76 -3.06
N GLU A 20 13.10 54.73 -2.73
CA GLU A 20 13.70 53.82 -1.73
C GLU A 20 13.01 53.80 -0.34
N PRO A 21 12.60 54.94 0.27
CA PRO A 21 11.94 54.92 1.57
C PRO A 21 10.55 54.26 1.53
N ALA A 22 9.80 54.41 0.42
CA ALA A 22 8.48 53.80 0.26
C ALA A 22 8.59 52.26 0.10
N LYS A 23 9.60 51.77 -0.61
CA LYS A 23 9.91 50.34 -0.75
C LYS A 23 10.22 49.67 0.59
N SER A 24 10.98 50.34 1.45
CA SER A 24 11.34 49.81 2.78
C SER A 24 10.12 49.68 3.70
N ALA A 25 9.24 50.68 3.73
CA ALA A 25 8.00 50.65 4.51
C ALA A 25 7.05 49.53 4.04
N PHE A 26 6.89 49.38 2.72
CA PHE A 26 6.06 48.32 2.15
C PHE A 26 6.57 46.92 2.50
N ARG A 27 7.89 46.69 2.41
CA ARG A 27 8.51 45.43 2.80
C ARG A 27 8.26 45.07 4.26
N LYS A 28 8.40 46.02 5.18
CA LYS A 28 8.10 45.80 6.61
C LYS A 28 6.64 45.41 6.83
N ARG A 29 5.73 46.09 6.14
CA ARG A 29 4.30 45.76 6.20
C ARG A 29 4.02 44.35 5.66
N PHE A 30 4.60 44.00 4.51
CA PHE A 30 4.45 42.67 3.92
C PHE A 30 4.91 41.56 4.88
N ILE A 31 6.08 41.72 5.50
CA ILE A 31 6.61 40.77 6.50
C ILE A 31 5.61 40.60 7.65
N GLN A 32 5.07 41.72 8.16
CA GLN A 32 4.10 41.67 9.25
C GLN A 32 2.80 40.98 8.83
N ASP A 33 2.29 41.28 7.64
CA ASP A 33 1.06 40.69 7.10
C ASP A 33 1.20 39.16 6.95
N VAL A 34 2.37 38.68 6.47
CA VAL A 34 2.68 37.25 6.38
C VAL A 34 2.73 36.60 7.76
N LYS A 35 3.42 37.21 8.74
CA LYS A 35 3.48 36.69 10.11
C LYS A 35 2.10 36.61 10.76
N ASN A 36 1.31 37.66 10.64
CA ASN A 36 -0.06 37.69 11.14
C ASN A 36 -0.91 36.56 10.52
N ARG A 37 -0.71 36.29 9.22
CA ARG A 37 -1.42 35.21 8.54
C ARG A 37 -0.98 33.83 9.03
N VAL A 38 0.32 33.63 9.26
CA VAL A 38 0.85 32.40 9.86
C VAL A 38 0.22 32.16 11.24
N ASP A 39 0.18 33.18 12.10
CA ASP A 39 -0.42 33.05 13.44
C ASP A 39 -1.91 32.76 13.37
N GLU A 40 -2.64 33.42 12.47
CA GLU A 40 -4.06 33.15 12.22
C GLU A 40 -4.29 31.70 11.81
N ILE A 41 -3.47 31.18 10.88
CA ILE A 41 -3.61 29.81 10.37
C ILE A 41 -3.28 28.79 11.47
N ALA A 42 -2.19 29.01 12.21
CA ALA A 42 -1.79 28.12 13.29
C ALA A 42 -2.88 28.04 14.37
N ALA A 43 -3.46 29.17 14.76
CA ALA A 43 -4.51 29.21 15.77
C ALA A 43 -5.83 28.57 15.30
N LYS A 44 -6.20 28.71 14.02
CA LYS A 44 -7.51 28.26 13.51
C LYS A 44 -7.52 26.83 12.98
N TYR A 45 -6.40 26.31 12.48
CA TYR A 45 -6.37 25.06 11.71
C TYR A 45 -5.46 23.98 12.30
N ILE A 46 -4.62 24.31 13.28
CA ILE A 46 -3.78 23.34 13.99
C ILE A 46 -4.41 23.08 15.35
N LEU A 47 -5.46 22.26 15.35
CA LEU A 47 -6.24 21.88 16.52
C LEU A 47 -6.23 20.35 16.70
N PRO A 48 -5.13 19.75 17.20
CA PRO A 48 -5.05 18.31 17.40
C PRO A 48 -6.15 17.74 18.30
N ALA A 49 -6.65 18.54 19.26
CA ALA A 49 -7.78 18.17 20.12
C ALA A 49 -9.10 17.98 19.33
N GLU A 50 -9.21 18.57 18.14
CA GLU A 50 -10.36 18.46 17.23
C GLU A 50 -10.09 17.50 16.05
N ASN A 51 -9.11 16.60 16.19
CA ASN A 51 -8.70 15.63 15.15
C ASN A 51 -8.17 16.27 13.85
N THR A 52 -7.58 17.45 13.91
CA THR A 52 -6.78 17.97 12.78
C THR A 52 -5.34 17.48 12.86
N TYR A 53 -4.62 17.55 11.74
CA TYR A 53 -3.17 17.36 11.74
C TYR A 53 -2.46 18.45 12.54
N ASP A 54 -1.22 18.16 12.94
CA ASP A 54 -0.40 19.06 13.73
C ASP A 54 0.32 20.13 12.89
N PHE A 55 0.02 20.22 11.59
CA PHE A 55 0.54 21.24 10.68
C PHE A 55 -0.56 21.73 9.72
N ALA A 56 -0.33 22.89 9.12
CA ALA A 56 -1.23 23.47 8.12
C ALA A 56 -0.45 23.94 6.88
N LEU A 57 -1.08 23.89 5.70
CA LEU A 57 -0.52 24.42 4.46
C LEU A 57 -1.09 25.82 4.20
N MET A 58 -0.21 26.80 4.02
CA MET A 58 -0.57 28.17 3.64
C MET A 58 -0.40 28.35 2.12
N TYR A 59 -1.51 28.32 1.40
CA TYR A 59 -1.50 28.48 -0.05
C TYR A 59 -1.25 29.93 -0.48
N ILE A 60 -0.24 30.14 -1.31
CA ILE A 60 0.13 31.44 -1.88
C ILE A 60 -0.01 31.34 -3.41
N PRO A 61 -1.03 31.97 -4.02
CA PRO A 61 -1.31 31.80 -5.44
C PRO A 61 -0.26 32.46 -6.36
N ALA A 62 0.41 33.51 -5.88
CA ALA A 62 1.40 34.25 -6.64
C ALA A 62 2.81 33.69 -6.39
N GLU A 63 3.40 33.03 -7.39
CA GLU A 63 4.69 32.34 -7.26
C GLU A 63 5.83 33.28 -6.84
N ASN A 64 5.85 34.51 -7.38
CA ASN A 64 6.82 35.54 -7.00
C ASN A 64 6.74 35.92 -5.51
N VAL A 65 5.53 35.99 -4.96
CA VAL A 65 5.31 36.26 -3.53
C VAL A 65 5.75 35.07 -2.68
N TYR A 66 5.51 33.84 -3.15
CA TYR A 66 6.02 32.64 -2.50
C TYR A 66 7.56 32.63 -2.43
N TYR A 67 8.25 32.96 -3.54
CA TYR A 67 9.70 33.04 -3.56
C TYR A 67 10.26 34.06 -2.55
N GLU A 68 9.65 35.24 -2.44
CA GLU A 68 10.03 36.25 -1.44
C GLU A 68 9.89 35.75 0.01
N ILE A 69 8.92 34.89 0.28
CA ILE A 69 8.69 34.30 1.62
C ILE A 69 9.74 33.23 1.93
N ILE A 70 10.06 32.35 0.97
CA ILE A 70 11.01 31.25 1.22
C ILE A 70 12.47 31.70 1.22
N ILE A 71 12.83 32.73 0.44
CA ILE A 71 14.20 33.26 0.39
C ILE A 71 14.56 33.97 1.71
N LYS A 72 13.56 34.54 2.39
CA LYS A 72 13.74 35.18 3.69
C LYS A 72 13.69 34.13 4.79
N GLU A 73 14.86 33.71 5.27
CA GLU A 73 14.99 32.71 6.35
C GLU A 73 14.12 33.04 7.57
N ASP A 74 14.01 34.31 7.96
CA ASP A 74 13.17 34.74 9.08
C ASP A 74 11.68 34.39 8.90
N LEU A 75 11.13 34.53 7.70
CA LEU A 75 9.71 34.28 7.42
C LEU A 75 9.46 32.79 7.26
N PHE A 76 10.32 32.11 6.52
CA PHE A 76 10.22 30.67 6.35
C PHE A 76 10.33 29.94 7.70
N SER A 77 11.35 30.27 8.48
CA SER A 77 11.55 29.70 9.82
C SER A 77 10.41 30.03 10.77
N TYR A 78 9.84 31.24 10.69
CA TYR A 78 8.66 31.60 11.47
C TYR A 78 7.46 30.70 11.15
N GLY A 79 7.18 30.48 9.86
CA GLY A 79 6.16 29.55 9.40
C GLY A 79 6.40 28.13 9.92
N MET A 80 7.61 27.60 9.71
CA MET A 80 7.99 26.25 10.16
C MET A 80 7.84 26.07 11.67
N ASN A 81 8.30 27.04 12.47
CA ASN A 81 8.19 27.00 13.94
C ASN A 81 6.73 26.97 14.41
N LYS A 82 5.83 27.60 13.65
CA LYS A 82 4.38 27.58 13.88
C LYS A 82 3.68 26.39 13.21
N LYS A 83 4.45 25.48 12.59
CA LYS A 83 3.96 24.34 11.81
C LYS A 83 3.03 24.75 10.65
N VAL A 84 3.24 25.94 10.10
CA VAL A 84 2.54 26.46 8.92
C VAL A 84 3.49 26.46 7.73
N ILE A 85 3.19 25.63 6.74
CA ILE A 85 4.06 25.41 5.58
C ILE A 85 3.56 26.25 4.40
N PRO A 86 4.30 27.28 3.95
CA PRO A 86 3.94 28.02 2.75
C PRO A 86 4.06 27.11 1.52
N VAL A 87 3.06 27.15 0.65
CA VAL A 87 3.04 26.36 -0.60
C VAL A 87 2.57 27.22 -1.77
N SER A 88 3.23 27.09 -2.90
CA SER A 88 2.79 27.66 -4.19
C SER A 88 1.89 26.68 -4.95
N PRO A 89 1.24 27.08 -6.07
CA PRO A 89 0.53 26.15 -6.94
C PRO A 89 1.36 24.91 -7.32
N ASN A 90 2.64 25.10 -7.67
CA ASN A 90 3.53 24.01 -8.06
C ASN A 90 3.89 23.12 -6.87
N THR A 91 4.30 23.72 -5.75
CA THR A 91 4.70 22.98 -4.56
C THR A 91 3.52 22.24 -3.93
N PHE A 92 2.34 22.86 -3.90
CA PHE A 92 1.12 22.24 -3.41
C PHE A 92 0.74 21.01 -4.22
N TYR A 93 0.82 21.10 -5.56
CA TYR A 93 0.61 19.95 -6.44
C TYR A 93 1.60 18.82 -6.17
N ALA A 94 2.89 19.14 -6.00
CA ALA A 94 3.91 18.14 -5.67
C ALA A 94 3.62 17.42 -4.34
N TYR A 95 3.23 18.16 -3.29
CA TYR A 95 2.82 17.55 -2.02
C TYR A 95 1.63 16.61 -2.17
N LEU A 96 0.59 17.03 -2.91
CA LEU A 96 -0.57 16.18 -3.18
C LEU A 96 -0.18 14.91 -3.95
N GLN A 97 0.75 14.99 -4.90
CA GLN A 97 1.27 13.80 -5.60
C GLN A 97 1.96 12.84 -4.63
N VAL A 98 2.83 13.34 -3.74
CA VAL A 98 3.51 12.50 -2.74
C VAL A 98 2.50 11.82 -1.82
N ILE A 99 1.48 12.56 -1.34
CA ILE A 99 0.40 11.99 -0.52
C ILE A 99 -0.37 10.92 -1.30
N CYS A 100 -0.74 11.19 -2.56
CA CYS A 100 -1.43 10.21 -3.42
C CYS A 100 -0.60 8.93 -3.61
N ILE A 101 0.71 9.07 -3.84
CA ILE A 101 1.62 7.93 -4.00
C ILE A 101 1.73 7.15 -2.69
N GLY A 102 1.88 7.81 -1.55
CA GLY A 102 1.92 7.18 -0.24
C GLY A 102 0.64 6.39 0.07
N LEU A 103 -0.53 6.98 -0.17
CA LEU A 103 -1.82 6.32 0.02
C LEU A 103 -2.00 5.10 -0.91
N LYS A 104 -1.56 5.19 -2.17
CA LYS A 104 -1.55 4.05 -3.09
C LYS A 104 -0.60 2.94 -2.63
N GLY A 105 0.57 3.31 -2.12
CA GLY A 105 1.55 2.37 -1.55
C GLY A 105 0.97 1.57 -0.38
N LEU A 106 0.31 2.24 0.57
CA LEU A 106 -0.36 1.59 1.71
C LEU A 106 -1.43 0.59 1.23
N LYS A 107 -2.21 0.95 0.20
CA LYS A 107 -3.21 0.03 -0.35
C LYS A 107 -2.60 -1.20 -1.01
N ILE A 108 -1.46 -1.04 -1.68
CA ILE A 108 -0.72 -2.16 -2.28
C ILE A 108 -0.17 -3.07 -1.18
N GLU A 109 0.36 -2.51 -0.10
CA GLU A 109 0.88 -3.26 1.05
C GLU A 109 -0.20 -4.16 1.69
N GLU A 110 -1.39 -3.61 1.97
CA GLU A 110 -2.53 -4.39 2.50
C GLU A 110 -2.87 -5.59 1.60
N ASN A 111 -2.90 -5.37 0.28
CA ASN A 111 -3.21 -6.42 -0.68
C ASN A 111 -2.09 -7.48 -0.75
N ALA A 112 -0.83 -7.07 -0.67
CA ALA A 112 0.31 -7.99 -0.67
C ALA A 112 0.28 -8.91 0.57
N LEU A 113 -0.03 -8.36 1.75
CA LEU A 113 -0.21 -9.15 2.98
C LEU A 113 -1.36 -10.16 2.83
N ALA A 114 -2.48 -9.76 2.21
CA ALA A 114 -3.59 -10.67 1.95
C ALA A 114 -3.19 -11.82 0.99
N ILE A 115 -2.42 -11.52 -0.06
CA ILE A 115 -1.91 -12.54 -0.99
C ILE A 115 -1.00 -13.53 -0.27
N LEU A 116 -0.05 -13.05 0.55
CA LEU A 116 0.84 -13.91 1.33
C LEU A 116 0.07 -14.83 2.27
N LYS A 117 -0.96 -14.31 2.95
CA LYS A 117 -1.83 -15.10 3.81
C LYS A 117 -2.56 -16.20 3.03
N ASN A 118 -3.10 -15.88 1.85
CA ASN A 118 -3.78 -16.85 1.01
C ASN A 118 -2.84 -17.94 0.48
N LEU A 119 -1.62 -17.57 0.08
CA LEU A 119 -0.59 -18.54 -0.33
C LEU A 119 -0.20 -19.49 0.81
N SER A 120 -0.09 -18.97 2.04
CA SER A 120 0.18 -19.81 3.21
C SER A 120 -0.95 -20.83 3.46
N ALA A 121 -2.22 -20.39 3.37
CA ALA A 121 -3.36 -21.29 3.52
C ALA A 121 -3.39 -22.36 2.43
N LEU A 122 -3.15 -21.96 1.18
CA LEU A 122 -3.09 -22.88 0.04
C LEU A 122 -1.98 -23.93 0.21
N ASN A 123 -0.81 -23.55 0.73
CA ASN A 123 0.29 -24.48 0.97
C ASN A 123 -0.10 -25.55 2.01
N THR A 124 -0.84 -25.17 3.06
CA THR A 124 -1.39 -26.11 4.04
C THR A 124 -2.38 -27.09 3.40
N ASP A 125 -3.27 -26.59 2.54
CA ASP A 125 -4.28 -27.43 1.89
C ASP A 125 -3.64 -28.41 0.88
N ILE A 126 -2.61 -27.98 0.14
CA ILE A 126 -1.80 -28.87 -0.71
C ILE A 126 -1.09 -29.95 0.12
N GLY A 127 -0.59 -29.59 1.31
CA GLY A 127 0.01 -30.55 2.24
C GLY A 127 -0.97 -31.65 2.65
N LYS A 128 -2.19 -31.29 3.05
CA LYS A 128 -3.25 -32.24 3.41
C LYS A 128 -3.66 -33.12 2.22
N PHE A 129 -3.85 -32.51 1.05
CA PHE A 129 -4.17 -33.27 -0.16
C PHE A 129 -3.07 -34.29 -0.50
N LYS A 130 -1.81 -33.93 -0.30
CA LYS A 130 -0.69 -34.86 -0.50
C LYS A 130 -0.77 -36.05 0.47
N GLU A 131 -1.07 -35.82 1.74
CA GLU A 131 -1.26 -36.91 2.72
C GLU A 131 -2.39 -37.87 2.32
N ASP A 132 -3.52 -37.32 1.87
CA ASP A 132 -4.64 -38.12 1.36
C ASP A 132 -4.22 -38.92 0.11
N PHE A 133 -3.47 -38.30 -0.80
CA PHE A 133 -3.00 -38.92 -2.03
C PHE A 133 -1.97 -40.03 -1.75
N ASP A 134 -1.05 -39.82 -0.81
CA ASP A 134 -0.09 -40.82 -0.38
C ASP A 134 -0.80 -42.03 0.26
N THR A 135 -1.83 -41.77 1.07
CA THR A 135 -2.69 -42.82 1.66
C THR A 135 -3.41 -43.63 0.58
N LEU A 136 -3.99 -42.95 -0.41
CA LEU A 136 -4.61 -43.61 -1.57
C LEU A 136 -3.60 -44.47 -2.34
N GLY A 137 -2.39 -43.97 -2.57
CA GLY A 137 -1.30 -44.74 -3.17
C GLY A 137 -0.99 -46.03 -2.41
N GLY A 138 -0.97 -45.96 -1.08
CA GLY A 138 -0.84 -47.14 -0.21
C GLY A 138 -1.97 -48.15 -0.39
N HIS A 139 -3.22 -47.69 -0.43
CA HIS A 139 -4.37 -48.56 -0.69
C HIS A 139 -4.32 -49.23 -2.07
N LEU A 140 -3.94 -48.50 -3.11
CA LEU A 140 -3.77 -49.05 -4.46
C LEU A 140 -2.69 -50.12 -4.50
N ASN A 141 -1.55 -49.90 -3.85
CA ASN A 141 -0.47 -50.88 -3.79
C ASN A 141 -0.91 -52.17 -3.05
N ASN A 142 -1.66 -52.01 -1.94
CA ASN A 142 -2.23 -53.14 -1.21
C ASN A 142 -3.24 -53.93 -2.06
N ALA A 143 -4.11 -53.23 -2.79
CA ALA A 143 -5.07 -53.84 -3.70
C ALA A 143 -4.37 -54.60 -4.84
N ALA A 144 -3.34 -54.00 -5.45
CA ALA A 144 -2.54 -54.62 -6.51
C ALA A 144 -1.82 -55.89 -6.00
N THR A 145 -1.24 -55.84 -4.81
CA THR A 145 -0.60 -56.99 -4.17
C THR A 145 -1.61 -58.11 -3.92
N LYS A 146 -2.80 -57.77 -3.38
CA LYS A 146 -3.83 -58.75 -3.09
C LYS A 146 -4.40 -59.39 -4.35
N TYR A 147 -4.52 -58.64 -5.43
CA TYR A 147 -4.92 -59.14 -6.73
C TYR A 147 -3.89 -60.15 -7.26
N ALA A 148 -2.60 -59.81 -7.25
CA ALA A 148 -1.53 -60.70 -7.71
C ALA A 148 -1.47 -62.01 -6.90
N ASP A 149 -1.63 -61.95 -5.58
CA ASP A 149 -1.66 -63.13 -4.71
C ASP A 149 -2.89 -64.02 -4.98
N SER A 150 -4.04 -63.40 -5.22
CA SER A 150 -5.28 -64.12 -5.52
C SER A 150 -5.22 -64.80 -6.88
N SER A 151 -4.62 -64.14 -7.89
CA SER A 151 -4.35 -64.74 -9.21
C SER A 151 -3.46 -65.98 -9.07
N LYS A 152 -2.32 -65.88 -8.36
CA LYS A 152 -1.43 -67.03 -8.13
C LYS A 152 -2.13 -68.20 -7.42
N ARG A 153 -3.03 -67.90 -6.48
CA ARG A 153 -3.84 -68.92 -5.79
C ARG A 153 -4.84 -69.57 -6.74
N PHE A 154 -5.47 -68.77 -7.60
CA PHE A 154 -6.40 -69.25 -8.62
C PHE A 154 -5.70 -70.18 -9.62
N ASP A 155 -4.52 -69.82 -10.11
CA ASP A 155 -3.72 -70.65 -11.02
C ASP A 155 -3.43 -72.03 -10.40
N LYS A 156 -2.95 -72.05 -9.14
CA LYS A 156 -2.73 -73.31 -8.40
C LYS A 156 -3.99 -74.13 -8.21
N PHE A 157 -5.15 -73.49 -8.07
CA PHE A 157 -6.43 -74.19 -7.94
C PHE A 157 -6.85 -74.81 -9.27
N SER A 158 -6.68 -74.07 -10.37
CA SER A 158 -6.89 -74.58 -11.74
C SER A 158 -5.99 -75.77 -12.03
N ASP A 159 -4.69 -75.70 -11.70
CA ASP A 159 -3.75 -76.81 -11.88
C ASP A 159 -4.18 -78.07 -11.11
N ARG A 160 -4.63 -77.91 -9.86
CA ARG A 160 -5.16 -79.03 -9.06
C ARG A 160 -6.43 -79.62 -9.66
N LEU A 161 -7.31 -78.79 -10.20
CA LEU A 161 -8.54 -79.22 -10.87
C LEU A 161 -8.22 -80.08 -12.11
N ILE A 162 -7.27 -79.63 -12.93
CA ILE A 162 -6.78 -80.36 -14.10
C ILE A 162 -6.22 -81.72 -13.67
N ASN A 163 -5.32 -81.73 -12.68
CA ASN A 163 -4.71 -82.98 -12.18
C ASN A 163 -5.75 -83.98 -11.64
N ILE A 164 -6.81 -83.53 -10.95
CA ILE A 164 -7.89 -84.41 -10.47
C ILE A 164 -8.73 -84.95 -11.63
N GLN A 165 -9.00 -84.13 -12.65
CA GLN A 165 -9.72 -84.56 -13.85
C GLN A 165 -8.93 -85.62 -14.63
N GLU A 166 -7.62 -85.44 -14.76
CA GLU A 166 -6.72 -86.41 -15.40
C GLU A 166 -6.65 -87.72 -14.61
N ALA A 167 -6.53 -87.66 -13.28
CA ALA A 167 -6.52 -88.86 -12.42
C ALA A 167 -7.84 -89.67 -12.53
N LYS A 168 -9.00 -88.99 -12.61
CA LYS A 168 -10.30 -89.66 -12.79
C LYS A 168 -10.47 -90.34 -14.16
N GLN A 169 -9.77 -89.90 -15.20
CA GLN A 169 -9.82 -90.56 -16.52
C GLN A 169 -9.00 -91.86 -16.58
N ILE A 170 -8.07 -92.05 -15.63
CA ILE A 170 -7.20 -93.24 -15.56
C ILE A 170 -7.89 -94.39 -14.81
N GLU A 171 -8.74 -94.10 -13.82
CA GLU A 171 -9.49 -95.12 -13.06
C GLU A 171 -10.77 -95.63 -13.76
N GLY A 172 -11.18 -95.02 -14.88
CA GLY A 172 -12.39 -95.36 -15.63
C GLY A 172 -12.19 -96.26 -16.86
N LYS A 173 -10.99 -96.86 -17.04
CA LYS A 173 -10.66 -97.83 -18.09
C LYS A 173 -10.30 -99.17 -17.48
#